data_AF-A0A7S3AXB3-F1
#
_entry.id   AF-A0A7S3AXB3-F1
#
_cell.length_a   1.000
_cell.length_b   1.000
_cell.length_c   1.000
_cell.angle_alpha   90.00
_cell.angle_beta   90.00
_cell.angle_gamma   90.00
#
_symmetry.space_group_name_H-M   'P 1'
#
loop_
_entity.id
_entity.type
_entity.pdbx_description
1 polymer ?
#
loop_
_entity_poly.entity_id
_entity_poly.type
_entity_poly.pdbx_seq_one_letter_code
_entity_poly.pdbx_strand_id
1 'polypeptide(L)'
;ATWHGALFDAITEVAHNDMAQQTAIASALGFDMEARTTIPDAPFVHQSNDELALLLSPITDGRALINCCAANVIKHVTAVPRGRAVLEALSASGIPAAVATNDEEGCARQQLEALRWLGEAPLLSAILGCDSGHGAKPAPGMLLAAAAALNVPPSRCAM
;
A
#
# COMPACT_ATOMS: atom_id res chain seq x y z
N ALA A 1 -9.28 6.01 -5.81
CA ALA A 1 -8.44 4.80 -5.61
C ALA A 1 -8.37 4.47 -4.12
N THR A 2 -7.99 3.25 -3.71
CA THR A 2 -7.92 2.81 -2.30
C THR A 2 -7.28 3.84 -1.37
N TRP A 3 -6.12 4.38 -1.75
CA TRP A 3 -5.37 5.31 -0.92
C TRP A 3 -5.93 6.73 -0.85
N HIS A 4 -6.78 7.14 -1.81
CA HIS A 4 -7.35 8.50 -1.82
C HIS A 4 -8.29 8.74 -0.64
N GLY A 5 -9.16 7.78 -0.36
CA GLY A 5 -10.07 7.86 0.80
C GLY A 5 -9.32 7.77 2.12
N ALA A 6 -8.33 6.88 2.21
CA ALA A 6 -7.52 6.71 3.41
C ALA A 6 -6.71 7.97 3.76
N LEU A 7 -6.16 8.63 2.73
CA LEU A 7 -5.43 9.88 2.91
C LEU A 7 -6.37 11.03 3.30
N PHE A 8 -7.53 11.15 2.67
CA PHE A 8 -8.53 12.15 3.05
C PHE A 8 -8.91 12.01 4.53
N ASP A 9 -9.27 10.80 4.94
CA ASP A 9 -9.65 10.52 6.34
C ASP A 9 -8.50 10.87 7.29
N ALA A 10 -7.26 10.47 6.98
CA ALA A 10 -6.12 10.77 7.82
C ALA A 10 -5.84 12.28 7.97
N ILE A 11 -5.94 13.05 6.88
CA ILE A 11 -5.79 14.51 6.93
C ILE A 11 -6.87 15.11 7.84
N THR A 12 -8.13 14.70 7.68
CA THR A 12 -9.24 15.21 8.50
C THR A 12 -9.17 14.77 9.96
N GLU A 13 -8.68 13.56 10.24
CA GLU A 13 -8.54 13.03 11.60
C GLU A 13 -7.40 13.73 12.36
N VAL A 14 -6.24 13.93 11.73
CA VAL A 14 -5.07 14.54 12.37
C VAL A 14 -5.20 16.06 12.54
N ALA A 15 -5.69 16.76 11.51
CA ALA A 15 -5.85 18.21 11.57
C ALA A 15 -7.22 18.65 12.13
N HIS A 16 -8.11 17.70 12.45
CA HIS A 16 -9.46 17.97 12.97
C HIS A 16 -10.20 19.03 12.15
N ASN A 17 -10.60 20.15 12.78
CA ASN A 17 -11.31 21.26 12.13
C ASN A 17 -10.37 22.41 11.70
N ASP A 18 -9.05 22.23 11.75
CA ASP A 18 -8.08 23.23 11.30
C ASP A 18 -7.91 23.17 9.78
N MET A 19 -8.69 23.99 9.08
CA MET A 19 -8.66 24.09 7.62
C MET A 19 -7.30 24.55 7.08
N ALA A 20 -6.56 25.37 7.82
CA ALA A 20 -5.25 25.85 7.39
C ALA A 20 -4.22 24.71 7.45
N GLN A 21 -4.26 23.92 8.53
CA GLN A 21 -3.39 22.75 8.65
C GLN A 21 -3.76 21.65 7.64
N GLN A 22 -5.04 21.36 7.42
CA GLN A 22 -5.49 20.42 6.38
C GLN A 22 -4.96 20.83 5.00
N THR A 23 -5.07 22.11 4.65
CA THR A 23 -4.58 22.65 3.37
C THR A 23 -3.07 22.52 3.26
N ALA A 24 -2.32 22.82 4.32
CA ALA A 24 -0.87 22.71 4.33
C ALA A 24 -0.41 21.24 4.14
N ILE A 25 -1.03 20.30 4.85
CA ILE A 25 -0.74 18.86 4.71
C ILE A 25 -1.08 18.39 3.30
N ALA A 26 -2.28 18.70 2.81
CA ALA A 26 -2.74 18.28 1.49
C ALA A 26 -1.82 18.83 0.38
N SER A 27 -1.43 20.10 0.47
CA SER A 27 -0.49 20.71 -0.47
C SER A 27 0.89 20.05 -0.42
N ALA A 28 1.40 19.70 0.76
CA ALA A 28 2.69 19.03 0.88
C ALA A 28 2.67 17.62 0.25
N LEU A 29 1.56 16.90 0.40
CA LEU A 29 1.40 15.55 -0.14
C LEU A 29 0.98 15.49 -1.61
N GLY A 30 0.62 16.63 -2.21
CA GLY A 30 0.05 16.68 -3.56
C GLY A 30 -1.37 16.09 -3.60
N PHE A 31 -2.20 16.43 -2.62
CA PHE A 31 -3.58 15.96 -2.52
C PHE A 31 -4.57 17.10 -2.68
N ASP A 32 -5.58 16.90 -3.51
CA ASP A 32 -6.71 17.81 -3.68
C ASP A 32 -7.83 17.39 -2.72
N MET A 33 -8.11 18.24 -1.71
CA MET A 33 -9.13 17.98 -0.69
C MET A 33 -10.56 18.06 -1.24
N GLU A 34 -10.79 18.84 -2.31
CA GLU A 34 -12.12 19.00 -2.92
C GLU A 34 -12.42 17.82 -3.85
N ALA A 35 -11.50 17.53 -4.78
CA ALA A 35 -11.63 16.40 -5.70
C ALA A 35 -11.35 15.04 -5.03
N ARG A 36 -10.81 15.03 -3.81
CA ARG A 36 -10.41 13.85 -3.02
C ARG A 36 -9.52 12.90 -3.81
N THR A 37 -8.49 13.45 -4.44
CA THR A 37 -7.55 12.70 -5.26
C THR A 37 -6.15 13.28 -5.14
N THR A 38 -5.14 12.44 -5.37
CA THR A 38 -3.78 12.93 -5.60
C THR A 38 -3.70 13.64 -6.95
N ILE A 39 -2.90 14.71 -7.02
CA ILE A 39 -2.55 15.37 -8.29
C ILE A 39 -1.51 14.52 -9.05
N PRO A 40 -1.28 14.76 -10.36
CA PRO A 40 -0.18 14.14 -11.10
C PRO A 40 1.18 14.40 -10.40
N ASP A 41 2.03 13.38 -10.35
CA ASP A 41 3.37 13.43 -9.72
C ASP A 41 3.37 13.79 -8.23
N ALA A 42 2.24 13.58 -7.54
CA ALA A 42 2.13 13.83 -6.10
C ALA A 42 3.22 13.08 -5.30
N PRO A 43 3.91 13.75 -4.36
CA PRO A 43 4.90 13.12 -3.49
C PRO A 43 4.39 11.84 -2.82
N PHE A 44 3.12 11.84 -2.39
CA PHE A 44 2.47 10.70 -1.75
C PHE A 44 2.46 9.41 -2.59
N VAL A 45 2.54 9.51 -3.93
CA VAL A 45 2.52 8.36 -4.83
C VAL A 45 3.91 7.75 -5.05
N HIS A 46 4.97 8.57 -4.94
CA HIS A 46 6.32 8.20 -5.38
C HIS A 46 7.36 8.14 -4.27
N GLN A 47 7.11 8.82 -3.16
CA GLN A 47 8.03 8.87 -2.02
C GLN A 47 7.73 7.76 -1.02
N SER A 48 8.76 7.38 -0.26
CA SER A 48 8.65 6.46 0.87
C SER A 48 7.94 7.10 2.07
N ASN A 49 7.42 6.25 2.97
CA ASN A 49 6.79 6.71 4.22
C ASN A 49 7.73 7.60 5.06
N ASP A 50 9.03 7.32 5.06
CA ASP A 50 10.04 8.10 5.80
C ASP A 50 10.24 9.49 5.18
N GLU A 51 10.31 9.56 3.85
CA GLU A 51 10.41 10.82 3.12
C GLU A 51 9.14 11.67 3.30
N LEU A 52 7.96 11.05 3.26
CA LEU A 52 6.69 11.73 3.50
C LEU A 52 6.57 12.23 4.96
N ALA A 53 6.98 11.43 5.93
CA ALA A 53 6.99 11.85 7.33
C ALA A 53 7.92 13.05 7.56
N LEU A 54 9.10 13.06 6.91
CA LEU A 54 10.03 14.19 6.96
C LEU A 54 9.47 15.42 6.24
N LEU A 55 8.83 15.24 5.08
CA LEU A 55 8.18 16.31 4.32
C LEU A 55 7.10 17.03 5.15
N LEU A 56 6.36 16.27 5.96
CA LEU A 56 5.29 16.78 6.81
C LEU A 56 5.76 17.35 8.15
N SER A 57 6.99 17.08 8.59
CA SER A 57 7.47 17.45 9.92
C SER A 57 7.38 18.96 10.27
N PRO A 58 7.46 19.91 9.32
CA PRO A 58 7.23 21.33 9.62
C PRO A 58 5.77 21.70 9.87
N ILE A 59 4.82 20.82 9.53
CA ILE A 59 3.37 21.09 9.49
C ILE A 59 2.63 20.29 10.57
N THR A 60 3.02 19.04 10.77
CA THR A 60 2.39 18.10 11.72
C THR A 60 3.35 16.96 12.08
N ASP A 61 2.93 16.07 12.97
CA ASP A 61 3.60 14.78 13.15
C ASP A 61 3.35 13.90 11.91
N GLY A 62 4.30 13.95 10.97
CA GLY A 62 4.22 13.22 9.71
C GLY A 62 4.13 11.71 9.91
N ARG A 63 4.80 11.14 10.91
CA ARG A 63 4.71 9.70 11.18
C ARG A 63 3.32 9.33 11.68
N ALA A 64 2.75 10.11 12.59
CA ALA A 64 1.39 9.89 13.06
C ALA A 64 0.38 9.95 11.91
N LEU A 65 0.55 10.89 10.97
CA LEU A 65 -0.33 10.99 9.80
C LEU A 65 -0.22 9.77 8.87
N ILE A 66 1.00 9.34 8.53
CA ILE A 66 1.20 8.17 7.66
C ILE A 66 0.63 6.91 8.32
N ASN A 67 0.83 6.73 9.62
CA ASN A 67 0.25 5.61 10.37
C ASN A 67 -1.28 5.68 10.41
N CYS A 68 -1.86 6.87 10.57
CA CYS A 68 -3.30 7.11 10.50
C CYS A 68 -3.85 6.79 9.11
N CYS A 69 -3.16 7.17 8.04
CA CYS A 69 -3.52 6.80 6.67
C CYS A 69 -3.50 5.27 6.48
N ALA A 70 -2.46 4.59 6.92
CA ALA A 70 -2.37 3.13 6.86
C ALA A 70 -3.51 2.46 7.65
N ALA A 71 -3.84 2.95 8.85
CA ALA A 71 -4.94 2.41 9.65
C ALA A 71 -6.32 2.59 8.98
N ASN A 72 -6.49 3.65 8.19
CA ASN A 72 -7.74 3.93 7.47
C ASN A 72 -7.88 3.14 6.16
N VAL A 73 -6.82 2.50 5.65
CA VAL A 73 -6.82 1.85 4.33
C VAL A 73 -7.92 0.79 4.18
N ILE A 74 -8.21 0.05 5.25
CA ILE A 74 -9.21 -1.04 5.24
C ILE A 74 -10.63 -0.57 4.96
N LYS A 75 -10.95 0.70 5.27
CA LYS A 75 -12.27 1.30 5.00
C LYS A 75 -12.47 1.58 3.51
N HIS A 76 -11.37 1.70 2.75
CA HIS A 76 -11.34 2.16 1.36
C HIS A 76 -10.82 1.11 0.38
N VAL A 77 -10.33 -0.03 0.89
CA VAL A 77 -9.75 -1.08 0.08
C VAL A 77 -10.72 -1.56 -0.99
N THR A 78 -10.32 -1.39 -2.24
CA THR A 78 -11.12 -1.78 -3.39
C THR A 78 -10.32 -2.79 -4.21
N ALA A 79 -10.91 -3.97 -4.43
CA ALA A 79 -10.31 -4.96 -5.31
C ALA A 79 -10.27 -4.46 -6.76
N VAL A 80 -9.18 -4.72 -7.46
CA VAL A 80 -9.15 -4.60 -8.92
C VAL A 80 -10.18 -5.55 -9.53
N PRO A 81 -10.95 -5.13 -10.55
CA PRO A 81 -11.91 -6.01 -11.21
C PRO A 81 -11.24 -7.32 -11.65
N ARG A 82 -11.87 -8.45 -11.33
CA ARG A 82 -11.42 -9.82 -11.65
C ARG A 82 -10.10 -10.26 -10.98
N GLY A 83 -9.50 -9.47 -10.08
CA GLY A 83 -8.24 -9.83 -9.42
C GLY A 83 -8.30 -11.20 -8.73
N ARG A 84 -9.36 -11.45 -7.96
CA ARG A 84 -9.60 -12.75 -7.32
C ARG A 84 -9.71 -13.90 -8.33
N ALA A 85 -10.50 -13.72 -9.39
CA ALA A 85 -10.71 -14.75 -10.41
C ALA A 85 -9.41 -15.11 -11.15
N VAL A 86 -8.50 -14.15 -11.33
CA VAL A 86 -7.15 -14.41 -11.88
C VAL A 86 -6.34 -15.26 -10.91
N LEU A 87 -6.30 -14.92 -9.62
CA LEU A 87 -5.59 -15.72 -8.61
C LEU A 87 -6.15 -17.15 -8.50
N GLU A 88 -7.47 -17.31 -8.55
CA GLU A 88 -8.13 -18.62 -8.56
C GLU A 88 -7.74 -19.43 -9.80
N ALA A 89 -7.69 -18.81 -10.99
CA ALA A 89 -7.28 -19.48 -12.22
C ALA A 89 -5.79 -19.90 -12.21
N LEU A 90 -4.91 -19.07 -11.65
CA LEU A 90 -3.50 -19.40 -11.45
C LEU A 90 -3.36 -20.60 -10.50
N SER A 91 -4.04 -20.56 -9.35
CA SER A 91 -4.04 -21.64 -8.38
C SER A 91 -4.58 -22.95 -8.98
N ALA A 92 -5.67 -22.91 -9.74
CA ALA A 92 -6.24 -24.08 -10.41
C ALA A 92 -5.30 -24.67 -11.47
N SER A 93 -4.40 -23.84 -12.02
CA SER A 93 -3.38 -24.25 -12.99
C SER A 93 -2.06 -24.68 -12.32
N GLY A 94 -2.00 -24.73 -10.99
CA GLY A 94 -0.78 -25.05 -10.24
C GLY A 94 0.29 -23.96 -10.32
N ILE A 95 -0.08 -22.72 -10.64
CA ILE A 95 0.84 -21.57 -10.69
C ILE A 95 0.75 -20.82 -9.36
N PRO A 96 1.81 -20.82 -8.53
CA PRO A 96 1.79 -20.12 -7.25
C PRO A 96 1.96 -18.61 -7.45
N ALA A 97 1.41 -17.81 -6.53
CA ALA A 97 1.50 -16.36 -6.56
C ALA A 97 1.93 -15.80 -5.19
N ALA A 98 2.59 -14.64 -5.21
CA ALA A 98 3.02 -13.92 -4.02
C ALA A 98 2.88 -12.41 -4.25
N VAL A 99 2.83 -11.64 -3.15
CA VAL A 99 2.80 -10.18 -3.17
C VAL A 99 4.18 -9.65 -2.74
N ALA A 100 4.71 -8.70 -3.52
CA ALA A 100 5.84 -7.86 -3.14
C ALA A 100 5.41 -6.39 -3.25
N THR A 101 5.35 -5.65 -2.14
CA THR A 101 4.80 -4.29 -2.07
C THR A 101 5.70 -3.35 -1.27
N ASN A 102 5.67 -2.05 -1.58
CA ASN A 102 6.34 -1.03 -0.77
C ASN A 102 5.55 -0.68 0.49
N ASP A 103 4.30 -1.14 0.61
CA ASP A 103 3.58 -1.10 1.88
C ASP A 103 4.28 -1.99 2.92
N GLU A 104 4.08 -1.70 4.19
CA GLU A 104 4.45 -2.60 5.27
C GLU A 104 3.65 -3.91 5.17
N GLU A 105 4.28 -5.04 5.51
CA GLU A 105 3.70 -6.37 5.33
C GLU A 105 2.37 -6.51 6.10
N GLY A 106 2.31 -5.96 7.31
CA GLY A 106 1.10 -5.96 8.14
C GLY A 106 -0.06 -5.22 7.48
N CYS A 107 0.19 -4.04 6.91
CA CYS A 107 -0.80 -3.25 6.18
C CYS A 107 -1.30 -4.00 4.93
N ALA A 108 -0.38 -4.56 4.15
CA ALA A 108 -0.71 -5.35 2.96
C ALA A 108 -1.58 -6.58 3.32
N ARG A 109 -1.24 -7.28 4.41
CA ARG A 109 -1.99 -8.43 4.90
C ARG A 109 -3.40 -8.05 5.33
N GLN A 110 -3.58 -6.95 6.05
CA GLN A 110 -4.91 -6.45 6.44
C GLN A 110 -5.80 -6.11 5.23
N GLN A 111 -5.22 -5.49 4.20
CA GLN A 111 -5.94 -5.21 2.95
C GLN A 111 -6.40 -6.49 2.26
N LEU A 112 -5.52 -7.48 2.14
CA LEU A 112 -5.84 -8.77 1.51
C LEU A 112 -6.88 -9.56 2.32
N GLU A 113 -6.82 -9.50 3.65
CA GLU A 113 -7.83 -10.08 4.55
C GLU A 113 -9.20 -9.42 4.36
N ALA A 114 -9.25 -8.08 4.30
CA ALA A 114 -10.48 -7.33 4.07
C ALA A 114 -11.12 -7.64 2.70
N LEU A 115 -10.29 -7.93 1.68
CA LEU A 115 -10.74 -8.42 0.38
C LEU A 115 -11.10 -9.92 0.37
N ARG A 116 -10.89 -10.63 1.48
CA ARG A 116 -11.05 -12.08 1.66
C ARG A 116 -10.16 -12.92 0.73
N TRP A 117 -8.98 -12.41 0.39
CA TRP A 117 -8.02 -13.10 -0.48
C TRP A 117 -7.08 -14.02 0.32
N LEU A 118 -7.10 -13.88 1.64
CA LEU A 118 -6.48 -14.81 2.59
C LEU A 118 -7.57 -15.75 3.12
N GLY A 119 -7.23 -17.02 3.35
CA GLY A 119 -8.19 -18.05 3.76
C GLY A 119 -7.64 -19.47 3.68
N GLU A 120 -8.51 -20.46 3.84
CA GLU A 120 -8.14 -21.89 3.95
C GLU A 120 -7.43 -22.45 2.72
N ALA A 121 -7.80 -21.96 1.52
CA ALA A 121 -7.06 -22.20 0.29
C ALA A 121 -6.24 -20.94 -0.04
N PRO A 122 -4.94 -20.91 0.28
CA PRO A 122 -4.13 -19.71 0.08
C PRO A 122 -3.91 -19.46 -1.42
N LEU A 123 -4.59 -18.44 -1.95
CA LEU A 123 -4.37 -17.92 -3.31
C LEU A 123 -3.01 -17.23 -3.45
N LEU A 124 -2.39 -16.87 -2.32
CA LEU A 124 -1.09 -16.22 -2.21
C LEU A 124 -0.24 -17.00 -1.22
N SER A 125 0.95 -17.45 -1.64
CA SER A 125 1.86 -18.24 -0.80
C SER A 125 2.76 -17.36 0.08
N ALA A 126 2.96 -16.10 -0.28
CA ALA A 126 3.74 -15.14 0.49
C ALA A 126 3.24 -13.71 0.27
N ILE A 127 3.44 -12.86 1.27
CA ILE A 127 3.25 -11.42 1.22
C ILE A 127 4.53 -10.82 1.79
N LEU A 128 5.21 -9.98 1.03
CA LEU A 128 6.45 -9.33 1.41
C LEU A 128 6.25 -7.82 1.30
N GLY A 129 6.28 -7.15 2.46
CA GLY A 129 6.33 -5.69 2.56
C GLY A 129 7.77 -5.17 2.54
N CYS A 130 7.93 -3.85 2.47
CA CYS A 130 9.26 -3.22 2.49
C CYS A 130 10.05 -3.49 3.78
N ASP A 131 9.34 -3.80 4.87
CA ASP A 131 9.82 -4.13 6.21
C ASP A 131 10.10 -5.63 6.42
N SER A 132 9.88 -6.47 5.40
CA SER A 132 10.11 -7.93 5.45
C SER A 132 11.58 -8.37 5.53
N GLY A 133 12.52 -7.42 5.58
CA GLY A 133 13.96 -7.71 5.60
C GLY A 133 14.60 -7.87 4.22
N HIS A 134 13.87 -7.57 3.14
CA HIS A 134 14.34 -7.71 1.75
C HIS A 134 14.49 -6.37 0.99
N GLY A 135 14.36 -5.24 1.69
CA GLY A 135 14.46 -3.89 1.13
C GLY A 135 13.22 -3.46 0.33
N ALA A 136 13.21 -2.20 -0.12
CA ALA A 136 12.10 -1.62 -0.88
C ALA A 136 12.34 -1.62 -2.40
N LYS A 137 11.27 -1.56 -3.20
CA LYS A 137 11.36 -1.25 -4.64
C LYS A 137 12.02 0.14 -4.80
N PRO A 138 12.84 0.35 -5.85
CA PRO A 138 13.01 -0.51 -7.03
C PRO A 138 14.05 -1.63 -6.88
N ALA A 139 14.67 -1.82 -5.71
CA ALA A 139 15.59 -2.92 -5.51
C ALA A 139 14.87 -4.29 -5.64
N PRO A 140 15.54 -5.34 -6.15
CA PRO A 140 14.88 -6.59 -6.50
C PRO A 140 14.64 -7.53 -5.31
N GLY A 141 15.07 -7.17 -4.09
CA GLY A 141 15.15 -8.11 -2.96
C GLY A 141 13.83 -8.80 -2.64
N MET A 142 12.71 -8.07 -2.55
CA MET A 142 11.39 -8.68 -2.32
C MET A 142 10.95 -9.62 -3.44
N LEU A 143 11.29 -9.34 -4.71
CA LEU A 143 10.95 -10.22 -5.83
C LEU A 143 11.75 -11.52 -5.78
N LEU A 144 13.03 -11.44 -5.42
CA LEU A 144 13.89 -12.61 -5.24
C LEU A 144 13.41 -13.47 -4.06
N ALA A 145 13.03 -12.84 -2.96
CA ALA A 145 12.45 -13.52 -1.81
C ALA A 145 11.09 -14.15 -2.13
N ALA A 146 10.23 -13.47 -2.90
CA ALA A 146 8.97 -14.04 -3.38
C ALA A 146 9.21 -15.28 -4.24
N ALA A 147 10.12 -15.21 -5.22
CA ALA A 147 10.46 -16.36 -6.06
C ALA A 147 10.95 -17.56 -5.23
N ALA A 148 11.80 -17.31 -4.22
CA ALA A 148 12.25 -18.33 -3.28
C ALA A 148 11.09 -18.93 -2.47
N ALA A 149 10.18 -18.10 -1.95
CA ALA A 149 9.00 -18.56 -1.20
C ALA A 149 8.03 -19.39 -2.07
N LEU A 150 7.96 -19.11 -3.36
CA LEU A 150 7.19 -19.89 -4.34
C LEU A 150 7.91 -21.17 -4.79
N ASN A 151 9.17 -21.36 -4.42
CA ASN A 151 10.05 -22.42 -4.94
C ASN A 151 10.13 -22.40 -6.49
N VAL A 152 10.19 -21.20 -7.07
CA VAL A 152 10.30 -20.98 -8.53
C VAL A 152 11.58 -20.19 -8.80
N PRO A 153 12.43 -20.59 -9.78
CA PRO A 153 13.60 -19.78 -10.13
C PRO A 153 13.16 -18.42 -10.71
N PRO A 154 13.85 -17.30 -10.39
CA PRO A 154 13.44 -15.97 -10.84
C PRO A 154 13.23 -15.84 -12.35
N SER A 155 13.99 -16.59 -13.16
CA SER A 155 13.86 -16.64 -14.63
C SER A 155 12.56 -17.27 -15.13
N ARG A 156 11.75 -17.85 -14.24
CA ARG A 156 10.42 -18.42 -14.53
C ARG A 156 9.29 -17.64 -13.83
N CYS A 157 9.58 -16.48 -13.26
CA CYS A 157 8.59 -15.58 -12.67
C CYS A 157 8.18 -14.49 -13.66
N ALA A 158 6.97 -13.98 -13.50
CA ALA A 158 6.48 -12.76 -14.15
C ALA A 158 6.01 -11.78 -13.06
N MET A 159 6.26 -10.48 -13.27
CA MET A 159 5.93 -9.36 -12.39
C MET A 159 5.09 -8.33 -13.14
#